data_AF-A0A117L5H2-F1
#
_entry.id   AF-A0A117L5H2-F1
#
_cell.length_a   1.000
_cell.length_b   1.000
_cell.length_c   1.000
_cell.angle_alpha   90.00
_cell.angle_beta   90.00
_cell.angle_gamma   90.00
#
_symmetry.space_group_name_H-M   'P 1'
#
loop_
_entity.id
_entity.type
_entity.pdbx_description
1 polymer ?
#
loop_
_entity_poly.entity_id
_entity_poly.type
_entity_poly.pdbx_seq_one_letter_code
_entity_poly.pdbx_strand_id
1 'polypeptide(L)'
;MLPKDRKIYFVFLISLILTGLAVFDGTPLFVALATIMFPIIASYGLIVKFKIFPGVIFATILWALSIFVRDLLIGSLTFETVKTVSVKLSTVIIFVVVYLFDKIRRGERKSAEQ
;
A
#
# COMPACT_ATOMS: atom_id res chain seq x y z
N MET A 1 20.66 10.05 -3.97
CA MET A 1 19.52 10.07 -3.01
C MET A 1 18.77 11.38 -3.20
N LEU A 2 17.50 11.37 -3.60
CA LEU A 2 16.69 12.60 -3.67
C LEU A 2 16.47 13.16 -2.25
N PRO A 3 16.56 14.49 -2.04
CA PRO A 3 16.20 15.14 -0.77
C PRO A 3 14.81 14.70 -0.30
N LYS A 4 14.62 14.58 1.01
CA LYS A 4 13.40 14.07 1.64
C LYS A 4 12.13 14.78 1.13
N ASP A 5 12.25 16.08 0.84
CA ASP A 5 11.18 16.92 0.30
C ASP A 5 10.87 16.60 -1.16
N ARG A 6 11.89 16.32 -1.99
CA ARG A 6 11.68 15.93 -3.40
C ARG A 6 10.93 14.60 -3.56
N LYS A 7 11.11 13.67 -2.62
CA LYS A 7 10.43 12.37 -2.65
C LYS A 7 8.93 12.51 -2.41
N ILE A 8 8.50 13.39 -1.50
CA ILE A 8 7.07 13.58 -1.24
C ILE A 8 6.38 14.27 -2.43
N TYR A 9 7.04 15.22 -3.10
CA TYR A 9 6.52 15.82 -4.34
C TYR A 9 6.36 14.80 -5.45
N PHE A 10 7.29 13.85 -5.59
CA PHE A 10 7.19 12.79 -6.57
C PHE A 10 6.03 11.82 -6.27
N VAL A 11 5.84 11.45 -4.99
CA VAL A 11 4.68 10.64 -4.56
C VAL A 11 3.37 11.38 -4.83
N PHE A 12 3.33 12.68 -4.56
CA PHE A 12 2.16 13.52 -4.80
C PHE A 12 1.86 13.67 -6.30
N LEU A 13 2.89 13.78 -7.14
CA LEU A 13 2.74 13.80 -8.58
C LEU A 13 2.17 12.48 -9.12
N ILE A 14 2.73 11.34 -8.68
CA ILE A 14 2.21 10.02 -9.05
C ILE A 14 0.76 9.86 -8.59
N SER A 15 0.44 10.23 -7.35
CA SER A 15 -0.91 10.11 -6.82
C SER A 15 -1.89 10.96 -7.62
N LEU A 16 -1.51 12.19 -7.98
CA LEU A 16 -2.32 13.07 -8.81
C LEU A 16 -2.56 12.49 -10.22
N ILE A 17 -1.52 11.94 -10.87
CA ILE A 17 -1.65 11.31 -12.19
C ILE A 17 -2.61 10.12 -12.12
N LEU A 18 -2.44 9.23 -11.15
CA LEU A 18 -3.29 8.04 -11.00
C LEU A 18 -4.74 8.39 -10.65
N THR A 19 -4.94 9.40 -9.80
CA THR A 19 -6.27 9.91 -9.49
C THR A 19 -6.91 10.54 -10.72
N GLY A 20 -6.16 11.32 -11.50
CA GLY A 20 -6.64 11.90 -12.76
C GLY A 20 -7.10 10.82 -13.74
N LEU A 21 -6.28 9.78 -13.94
CA LEU A 21 -6.64 8.64 -14.80
C LEU A 21 -7.94 7.95 -14.37
N ALA A 22 -8.15 7.75 -13.06
CA ALA A 22 -9.39 7.15 -12.58
C ALA A 22 -10.62 8.03 -12.79
N VAL A 23 -10.47 9.35 -12.68
CA VAL A 23 -11.55 10.30 -12.99
C VAL A 23 -11.88 10.28 -14.47
N PHE A 24 -10.88 10.21 -15.36
CA PHE A 24 -11.09 10.03 -16.80
C PHE A 24 -11.82 8.74 -17.13
N ASP A 25 -11.61 7.68 -16.34
CA ASP A 25 -12.28 6.38 -16.47
C ASP A 25 -13.70 6.35 -15.85
N GLY A 26 -14.25 7.51 -15.47
CA GLY A 26 -15.62 7.65 -14.95
C GLY A 26 -15.77 7.43 -13.44
N THR A 27 -14.67 7.28 -12.69
CA THR A 27 -14.74 7.24 -11.22
C THR A 27 -15.10 8.63 -10.68
N PRO A 28 -16.10 8.77 -9.79
CA PRO A 28 -16.41 10.06 -9.16
C PRO A 28 -15.18 10.66 -8.45
N LEU A 29 -14.96 11.96 -8.60
CA LEU A 29 -13.77 12.66 -8.09
C LEU A 29 -13.49 12.34 -6.61
N PHE A 30 -14.52 12.41 -5.76
CA PHE A 30 -14.38 12.12 -4.33
C PHE A 30 -13.97 10.67 -4.05
N VAL A 31 -14.47 9.71 -4.84
CA VAL A 31 -14.09 8.30 -4.73
C VAL A 31 -12.64 8.12 -5.16
N ALA A 32 -12.22 8.71 -6.28
CA ALA A 32 -10.83 8.64 -6.76
C ALA A 32 -9.83 9.27 -5.77
N LEU A 33 -10.18 10.40 -5.15
CA LEU A 33 -9.37 11.02 -4.11
C LEU A 33 -9.24 10.12 -2.87
N ALA A 34 -10.35 9.58 -2.39
CA ALA A 34 -10.38 8.75 -1.19
C ALA A 34 -9.71 7.38 -1.37
N THR A 35 -9.76 6.81 -2.58
CA THR A 35 -9.35 5.43 -2.85
C THR A 35 -8.06 5.29 -3.67
N ILE A 36 -7.49 6.40 -4.16
CA ILE A 36 -6.21 6.38 -4.88
C ILE A 36 -5.24 7.37 -4.25
N MET A 37 -5.61 8.65 -4.18
CA MET A 37 -4.70 9.69 -3.71
C MET A 37 -4.32 9.49 -2.24
N PHE A 38 -5.33 9.34 -1.37
CA PHE A 38 -5.12 9.14 0.05
C PHE A 38 -4.31 7.86 0.36
N PRO A 39 -4.65 6.68 -0.21
CA PRO A 39 -3.90 5.46 0.03
C PRO A 39 -2.44 5.52 -0.41
N ILE A 40 -2.11 6.21 -1.51
CA ILE A 40 -0.72 6.37 -1.96
C ILE A 40 0.07 7.22 -0.97
N ILE A 41 -0.48 8.36 -0.55
CA ILE A 41 0.17 9.29 0.38
C ILE A 41 0.32 8.63 1.76
N ALA A 42 -0.75 7.98 2.25
CA ALA A 42 -0.75 7.27 3.51
C ALA A 42 0.24 6.08 3.49
N SER A 43 0.33 5.34 2.39
CA SER A 43 1.31 4.26 2.21
C SER A 43 2.75 4.76 2.32
N TYR A 44 3.06 5.90 1.69
CA TYR A 44 4.38 6.52 1.85
C TYR A 44 4.65 6.88 3.32
N GLY A 45 3.68 7.48 4.00
CA GLY A 45 3.78 7.78 5.44
C GLY A 45 4.03 6.53 6.29
N LEU A 46 3.33 5.43 6.01
CA LEU A 46 3.50 4.14 6.69
C LEU A 46 4.91 3.55 6.48
N ILE A 47 5.41 3.59 5.24
CA ILE A 47 6.77 3.13 4.88
C ILE A 47 7.84 3.93 5.61
N VAL A 48 7.68 5.25 5.66
CA VAL A 48 8.62 6.13 6.36
C VAL A 48 8.57 5.93 7.88
N LYS A 49 7.36 5.76 8.46
CA LYS A 49 7.16 5.64 9.91
C LYS A 49 7.59 4.29 10.47
N PHE A 50 7.24 3.19 9.81
CA PHE A 50 7.42 1.83 10.33
C PHE A 50 8.67 1.10 9.83
N LYS A 51 9.58 1.83 9.17
CA LYS A 51 10.70 1.26 8.40
C LYS A 51 10.18 0.46 7.18
N ILE A 52 11.06 0.25 6.21
CA ILE A 52 10.71 -0.26 4.88
C ILE A 52 9.86 -1.55 4.96
N PHE A 53 10.31 -2.55 5.73
CA PHE A 53 9.67 -3.87 5.73
C PHE A 53 8.25 -3.87 6.32
N PRO A 54 8.02 -3.47 7.59
CA PRO A 54 6.66 -3.44 8.14
C PRO A 54 5.77 -2.43 7.43
N GLY A 55 6.34 -1.30 7.00
CA GLY A 55 5.59 -0.28 6.29
C GLY A 55 5.07 -0.73 4.92
N VAL A 56 5.81 -1.56 4.18
CA VAL A 56 5.34 -2.17 2.92
C VAL A 56 4.16 -3.12 3.15
N ILE A 57 4.14 -3.85 4.27
CA ILE A 57 3.02 -4.72 4.64
C ILE A 57 1.75 -3.88 4.85
N PHE A 58 1.82 -2.82 5.67
CA PHE A 58 0.68 -1.94 5.90
C PHE A 58 0.24 -1.20 4.63
N ALA A 59 1.18 -0.73 3.80
CA ALA A 59 0.88 -0.11 2.51
C ALA A 59 0.12 -1.06 1.58
N THR A 60 0.53 -2.34 1.54
CA THR A 60 -0.13 -3.36 0.69
C THR A 60 -1.55 -3.67 1.17
N ILE A 61 -1.76 -3.77 2.49
CA ILE A 61 -3.09 -3.94 3.08
C ILE A 61 -3.98 -2.74 2.74
N LEU A 62 -3.46 -1.53 2.95
CA LEU A 62 -4.19 -0.30 2.66
C LEU A 62 -4.59 -0.22 1.18
N TRP A 63 -3.68 -0.59 0.28
CA TRP A 63 -3.94 -0.61 -1.15
C TRP A 63 -5.02 -1.64 -1.54
N ALA A 64 -4.96 -2.84 -0.97
CA ALA A 64 -5.97 -3.88 -1.21
C ALA A 64 -7.37 -3.42 -0.75
N LEU A 65 -7.46 -2.84 0.45
CA LEU A 65 -8.70 -2.26 0.96
C LEU A 65 -9.21 -1.13 0.08
N SER A 66 -8.31 -0.31 -0.45
CA SER A 66 -8.68 0.85 -1.28
C SER A 66 -9.30 0.42 -2.61
N ILE A 67 -8.78 -0.64 -3.24
CA ILE A 67 -9.38 -1.23 -4.45
C ILE A 67 -10.77 -1.77 -4.13
N PHE A 68 -10.91 -2.52 -3.03
CA PHE A 68 -12.19 -3.08 -2.61
C PHE A 68 -13.24 -1.98 -2.37
N VAL A 69 -12.87 -0.95 -1.60
CA VAL A 69 -13.75 0.18 -1.29
C VAL A 69 -14.10 0.97 -2.54
N ARG A 70 -13.14 1.20 -3.45
CA ARG A 70 -13.40 1.90 -4.72
C ARG A 70 -14.48 1.20 -5.52
N ASP A 71 -14.28 -0.10 -5.80
CA ASP A 71 -15.18 -0.85 -6.65
C ASP A 71 -16.55 -1.06 -5.97
N LEU A 72 -16.57 -1.14 -4.63
CA LEU A 72 -17.82 -1.11 -3.84
C LEU A 72 -18.57 0.22 -4.00
N LEU A 73 -17.88 1.36 -3.88
CA LEU A 73 -18.46 2.71 -3.96
C LEU A 73 -18.92 3.08 -5.38
N ILE A 74 -18.27 2.54 -6.41
CA ILE A 74 -18.68 2.74 -7.81
C ILE A 74 -19.84 1.78 -8.19
N GLY A 75 -20.17 0.81 -7.32
CA GLY A 75 -21.20 -0.20 -7.60
C GLY A 75 -20.74 -1.23 -8.63
N SER A 76 -19.43 -1.38 -8.83
CA SER A 76 -18.80 -2.25 -9.83
C SER A 76 -18.04 -3.41 -9.18
N LEU A 77 -18.50 -3.88 -8.01
CA LEU A 77 -17.84 -4.96 -7.28
C LEU A 77 -17.97 -6.27 -8.07
N THR A 78 -16.87 -6.74 -8.64
CA THR A 78 -16.83 -7.95 -9.47
C THR A 78 -16.08 -9.07 -8.77
N PHE A 79 -16.26 -10.30 -9.26
CA PHE A 79 -15.46 -11.44 -8.83
C PHE A 79 -13.95 -11.21 -9.09
N GLU A 80 -13.61 -10.51 -10.17
CA GLU A 80 -12.22 -10.14 -10.50
C GLU A 80 -11.62 -9.16 -9.49
N THR A 81 -12.42 -8.20 -8.98
CA THR A 81 -12.02 -7.33 -7.88
C THR A 81 -11.69 -8.14 -6.63
N VAL A 82 -12.59 -9.04 -6.22
CA VAL A 82 -12.40 -9.89 -5.03
C VAL A 82 -11.15 -10.74 -5.19
N LYS A 83 -10.97 -11.37 -6.36
CA LYS A 83 -9.77 -12.15 -6.68
C LYS A 83 -8.49 -11.30 -6.58
N THR A 84 -8.51 -10.09 -7.11
CA THR A 84 -7.37 -9.14 -7.03
C THR A 84 -7.04 -8.79 -5.58
N VAL A 85 -8.06 -8.50 -4.76
CA VAL A 85 -7.92 -8.20 -3.34
C VAL A 85 -7.38 -9.41 -2.58
N SER A 86 -7.94 -10.61 -2.83
CA SER A 86 -7.47 -11.86 -2.23
C SER A 86 -5.99 -12.13 -2.53
N VAL A 87 -5.56 -11.99 -3.79
CA VAL A 87 -4.15 -12.17 -4.19
C VAL A 87 -3.23 -11.19 -3.45
N LYS A 88 -3.65 -9.92 -3.33
CA LYS A 88 -2.87 -8.92 -2.58
C LYS A 88 -2.76 -9.28 -1.10
N LEU A 89 -3.84 -9.73 -0.47
CA LEU A 89 -3.84 -10.18 0.93
C LEU A 89 -3.03 -11.47 1.14
N SER A 90 -3.03 -12.41 0.19
CA SER A 90 -2.15 -13.58 0.24
C SER A 90 -0.67 -13.18 0.22
N THR A 91 -0.33 -12.15 -0.57
CA THR A 91 1.04 -11.62 -0.63
C THR A 91 1.44 -10.98 0.71
N VAL A 92 0.51 -10.30 1.38
CA VAL A 92 0.71 -9.77 2.74
C VAL A 92 1.08 -10.89 3.72
N ILE A 93 0.40 -12.04 3.66
CA ILE A 93 0.72 -13.19 4.53
C ILE A 93 2.17 -13.64 4.31
N ILE A 94 2.60 -13.77 3.05
CA ILE A 94 3.97 -14.16 2.71
C ILE A 94 4.97 -13.15 3.28
N PHE A 95 4.73 -11.84 3.10
CA PHE A 95 5.62 -10.80 3.65
C PHE A 95 5.68 -10.83 5.18
N VAL A 96 4.56 -11.10 5.86
CA VAL A 96 4.53 -11.24 7.31
C VAL A 96 5.38 -12.44 7.76
N VAL A 97 5.24 -13.59 7.12
CA VAL A 97 6.03 -14.79 7.44
C VAL A 97 7.52 -14.53 7.24
N VAL A 98 7.90 -13.94 6.11
CA VAL A 98 9.30 -13.57 5.81
C VAL A 98 9.84 -12.59 6.87
N TYR A 99 9.04 -11.60 7.25
CA TYR A 99 9.42 -10.63 8.27
C TYR A 99 9.62 -11.28 9.65
N LEU A 100 8.72 -12.17 10.06
CA LEU A 100 8.84 -12.89 11.33
C LEU A 100 10.07 -13.78 11.34
N PHE A 101 10.34 -14.51 10.25
CA PHE A 101 11.52 -15.37 10.14
C PHE A 101 12.83 -14.57 10.20
N ASP A 102 12.92 -13.46 9.47
CA ASP A 102 14.09 -12.56 9.53
C ASP A 102 14.26 -11.96 10.94
N LYS A 103 13.16 -11.60 11.61
CA LYS A 103 13.20 -11.07 12.97
C LYS A 103 13.71 -12.10 13.98
N ILE A 104 13.24 -13.35 13.90
CA ILE A 104 13.69 -14.45 14.77
C ILE A 104 15.18 -14.72 14.56
N ARG A 105 15.62 -14.89 13.31
CA ARG A 105 17.02 -15.15 12.95
C ARG A 105 17.98 -14.05 13.45
N ARG A 106 17.55 -12.78 13.39
CA ARG A 106 18.33 -11.65 13.92
C ARG A 106 18.37 -11.62 15.45
N GLY A 107 17.33 -12.13 16.11
CA GLY A 107 17.30 -12.30 17.56
C GLY A 107 18.30 -13.34 18.04
N GLU A 108 18.32 -14.51 17.39
CA GLU A 108 19.24 -15.61 17.71
C GLU A 108 20.71 -15.21 17.55
N ARG A 109 21.05 -14.46 16.50
CA ARG A 109 22.43 -13.96 16.30
C ARG A 109 22.89 -13.03 17.42
N LYS A 110 22.00 -12.18 17.94
CA LYS A 110 22.35 -11.26 19.04
C LYS A 110 22.53 -11.97 20.38
N SER A 111 21.83 -13.08 20.60
CA SER A 111 22.00 -13.90 21.80
C SER A 111 23.24 -14.80 21.75
N ALA A 112 23.77 -15.11 20.56
CA ALA A 112 25.01 -15.88 20.39
C ALA A 112 26.30 -15.04 20.50
N GLU A 113 26.18 -13.70 20.43
CA GLU A 113 27.30 -12.74 20.57
C GLU A 113 27.41 -12.17 22.00
N GLN A 114 26.55 -12.59 22.93
CA GLN A 114 26.59 -12.25 24.36
C GLN A 114 27.11 -13.43 25.18
#